data_AF-A0ABC9U8F0-F1
#
_entry.id   AF-A0ABC9U8F0-F1
#
_cell.length_a   1.000
_cell.length_b   1.000
_cell.length_c   1.000
_cell.angle_alpha   90.00
_cell.angle_beta   90.00
_cell.angle_gamma   90.00
#
_symmetry.space_group_name_H-M   'P 1'
#
loop_
_entity.id
_entity.type
_entity.pdbx_description
1 polymer ?
#
loop_
_entity_poly.entity_id
_entity_poly.type
_entity_poly.pdbx_seq_one_letter_code
_entity_poly.pdbx_strand_id
1 'polypeptide(L)'
;MKVDNTVNKLGYIDATRGIAILMVIMVNTSQLVDGLPGLVGSVASFGQMGVQLFFVASALTLCMSHARRSSERNPTIKYFIRRFFRIAPLYYCGIIGFFVLNYVGTKYLGAPYMHEGQYSAINILSNIFMLHGMVPSANNTIVPGGWSIGTEFIFYALFPALFIIFDKMHRKAGLKAIFIVWVFITTLNFAFQLFYSSHSNLGFFNNSFWYFNISNNLSVFIAGFMIFYGADKIVSSKTTSYLLFAALITVSIFIFSMNRHILYSIVPAISAIAFIFLISGLERSNASPKILRRIGQLSFAMYITHIVFTSYVMRAINKHIPDFSPSIKLLAFYIIVVSISFVAAVVCEKLIENPGIQMGKKLINSLKSDNDKSKLKIVMALGVAFLLCASSAVAYRHFQSYMSTKRVSDFQSVMLDFKKMNANQADGDYIIYGDSLIQGMSPYGLNFKYVNMGVGGYSISQILSLSKDYEASGYKGAIIEGGVNDAMGSKTQEEISMDYEKLLGNASIVDNVYALKVLPIISGARKDVDHVNSRISMINTIIDKLCTRKVNCKVIEVPAEFLSDKKNDLYFDDGVHLNKNGYAVWMREINKHVK
;
A
#
# COMPACT_ATOMS: atom_id res chain seq x y z
N MET A 1 42.32 15.09 -2.27
CA MET A 1 41.72 16.11 -1.38
C MET A 1 41.87 15.62 0.05
N LYS A 2 42.74 16.26 0.87
CA LYS A 2 42.90 15.91 2.30
C LYS A 2 41.63 16.34 3.03
N VAL A 3 40.83 15.37 3.50
CA VAL A 3 39.61 15.64 4.25
C VAL A 3 39.97 15.71 5.72
N ASP A 4 39.98 16.92 6.25
CA ASP A 4 40.36 17.27 7.61
C ASP A 4 39.33 16.78 8.67
N ASN A 5 39.84 16.27 9.78
CA ASN A 5 39.12 15.53 10.83
C ASN A 5 38.71 16.46 11.98
N THR A 6 37.48 16.97 12.01
CA THR A 6 36.86 17.47 13.25
C THR A 6 35.35 17.28 13.25
N VAL A 7 34.82 16.94 14.43
CA VAL A 7 33.49 16.42 14.76
C VAL A 7 32.33 17.42 14.48
N ASN A 8 32.60 18.61 13.94
CA ASN A 8 31.60 19.66 13.66
C ASN A 8 31.08 19.72 12.21
N LYS A 9 31.57 18.87 11.28
CA LYS A 9 31.43 19.12 9.83
C LYS A 9 30.24 18.51 9.06
N LEU A 10 29.20 17.98 9.72
CA LEU A 10 28.02 17.41 9.03
C LEU A 10 26.66 17.86 9.59
N GLY A 11 26.61 18.94 10.37
CA GLY A 11 25.37 19.43 10.97
C GLY A 11 24.26 19.72 9.95
N TYR A 12 24.62 20.20 8.76
CA TYR A 12 23.67 20.43 7.68
C TYR A 12 23.03 19.13 7.15
N ILE A 13 23.74 18.00 7.14
CA ILE A 13 23.19 16.70 6.71
C ILE A 13 22.16 16.19 7.72
N ASP A 14 22.48 16.31 9.01
CA ASP A 14 21.52 16.00 10.07
C ASP A 14 20.30 16.94 9.93
N ALA A 15 20.50 18.24 9.72
CA ALA A 15 19.39 19.18 9.50
C ALA A 15 18.53 18.80 8.27
N THR A 16 19.15 18.38 7.16
CA THR A 16 18.45 17.88 5.96
C THR A 16 17.58 16.68 6.28
N ARG A 17 18.09 15.70 7.04
CA ARG A 17 17.31 14.55 7.51
C ARG A 17 16.17 14.97 8.45
N GLY A 18 16.40 16.01 9.25
CA GLY A 18 15.38 16.61 10.11
C GLY A 18 14.23 17.21 9.30
N ILE A 19 14.54 17.97 8.24
CA ILE A 19 13.53 18.49 7.30
C ILE A 19 12.78 17.33 6.63
N ALA A 20 13.50 16.31 6.17
CA ALA A 20 12.93 15.14 5.51
C ALA A 20 11.89 14.41 6.38
N ILE A 21 12.19 14.12 7.66
CA ILE A 21 11.22 13.44 8.53
C ILE A 21 10.01 14.31 8.85
N LEU A 22 10.21 15.62 9.04
CA LEU A 22 9.11 16.55 9.30
C LEU A 22 8.15 16.62 8.09
N MET A 23 8.68 16.62 6.86
CA MET A 23 7.88 16.51 5.65
C MET A 23 7.09 15.19 5.60
N VAL A 24 7.72 14.05 5.94
CA VAL A 24 7.06 12.74 5.96
C VAL A 24 5.92 12.70 6.99
N ILE A 25 6.12 13.25 8.19
CA ILE A 25 5.07 13.29 9.22
C ILE A 25 3.93 14.21 8.76
N MET A 26 4.23 15.31 8.07
CA MET A 26 3.22 16.22 7.54
C MET A 26 2.25 15.51 6.57
N VAL A 27 2.77 14.74 5.60
CA VAL A 27 1.89 14.03 4.66
C VAL A 27 1.04 12.94 5.34
N ASN A 28 1.63 12.17 6.26
CA ASN A 28 0.91 11.10 6.94
C ASN A 28 -0.15 11.64 7.90
N THR A 29 0.07 12.82 8.49
CA THR A 29 -0.94 13.48 9.31
C THR A 29 -2.04 14.13 8.46
N SER A 30 -1.70 14.73 7.31
CA SER A 30 -2.69 15.34 6.43
C SER A 30 -3.59 14.33 5.73
N GLN A 31 -3.10 13.12 5.45
CA GLN A 31 -3.91 12.04 4.85
C GLN A 31 -5.07 11.57 5.73
N LEU A 32 -5.03 11.86 7.03
CA LEU A 32 -6.11 11.50 7.96
C LEU A 32 -7.06 12.65 8.24
N VAL A 33 -6.75 13.88 7.80
CA VAL A 33 -7.56 15.08 8.05
C VAL A 33 -8.33 15.44 6.79
N ASP A 34 -9.65 15.24 6.83
CA ASP A 34 -10.54 15.58 5.72
C ASP A 34 -10.80 17.10 5.61
N GLY A 35 -11.13 17.57 4.40
CA GLY A 35 -11.57 18.95 4.17
C GLY A 35 -10.48 20.02 4.19
N LEU A 36 -9.20 19.66 3.99
CA LEU A 36 -8.11 20.64 3.94
C LEU A 36 -8.27 21.62 2.75
N PRO A 37 -8.07 22.93 2.94
CA PRO A 37 -8.08 23.91 1.86
C PRO A 37 -7.06 23.60 0.77
N GLY A 38 -7.36 23.90 -0.50
CA GLY A 38 -6.57 23.43 -1.65
C GLY A 38 -5.05 23.66 -1.57
N LEU A 39 -4.59 24.85 -1.16
CA LEU A 39 -3.15 25.13 -1.00
C LEU A 39 -2.55 24.37 0.19
N VAL A 40 -3.23 24.35 1.33
CA VAL A 40 -2.78 23.66 2.55
C VAL A 40 -2.69 22.15 2.29
N GLY A 41 -3.73 21.56 1.70
CA GLY A 41 -3.77 20.15 1.31
C GLY A 41 -2.68 19.79 0.30
N SER A 42 -2.42 20.65 -0.70
CA SER A 42 -1.38 20.41 -1.71
C SER A 42 0.02 20.44 -1.09
N VAL A 43 0.33 21.44 -0.27
CA VAL A 43 1.64 21.56 0.40
C VAL A 43 1.83 20.42 1.41
N ALA A 44 0.80 20.07 2.18
CA ALA A 44 0.89 18.98 3.15
C ALA A 44 1.07 17.62 2.47
N SER A 45 0.31 17.35 1.40
CA SER A 45 0.44 16.13 0.59
C SER A 45 1.81 16.03 -0.10
N PHE A 46 2.37 17.16 -0.53
CA PHE A 46 3.72 17.22 -1.08
C PHE A 46 4.81 16.83 -0.06
N GLY A 47 4.48 16.81 1.23
CA GLY A 47 5.34 16.28 2.30
C GLY A 47 5.89 14.87 2.03
N GLN A 48 5.25 14.07 1.15
CA GLN A 48 5.79 12.78 0.70
C GLN A 48 7.19 12.89 0.08
N MET A 49 7.55 14.04 -0.50
CA MET A 49 8.89 14.32 -1.04
C MET A 49 9.99 14.31 0.03
N GLY A 50 9.63 14.27 1.32
CA GLY A 50 10.58 14.02 2.40
C GLY A 50 11.32 12.68 2.25
N VAL A 51 10.67 11.64 1.70
CA VAL A 51 11.35 10.36 1.41
C VAL A 51 12.41 10.53 0.33
N GLN A 52 12.11 11.29 -0.72
CA GLN A 52 13.07 11.60 -1.78
C GLN A 52 14.26 12.42 -1.22
N LEU A 53 14.00 13.35 -0.30
CA LEU A 53 15.07 14.07 0.40
C LEU A 53 15.97 13.13 1.22
N PHE A 54 15.40 12.09 1.84
CA PHE A 54 16.21 11.04 2.48
C PHE A 54 17.11 10.31 1.48
N PHE A 55 16.61 9.95 0.30
CA PHE A 55 17.44 9.28 -0.72
C PHE A 55 18.59 10.16 -1.21
N VAL A 56 18.34 11.46 -1.45
CA VAL A 56 19.40 12.41 -1.82
C VAL A 56 20.46 12.51 -0.71
N ALA A 57 20.03 12.71 0.55
CA ALA A 57 20.91 12.78 1.70
C ALA A 57 21.67 11.47 1.93
N SER A 58 21.03 10.32 1.68
CA SER A 58 21.65 9.01 1.83
C SER A 58 22.77 8.83 0.81
N ALA A 59 22.49 9.00 -0.49
CA ALA A 59 23.50 8.94 -1.55
C ALA A 59 24.72 9.83 -1.25
N LEU A 60 24.49 11.09 -0.87
CA LEU A 60 25.57 12.00 -0.48
C LEU A 60 26.42 11.44 0.68
N THR A 61 25.77 10.97 1.76
CA THR A 61 26.51 10.42 2.91
C THR A 61 27.20 9.10 2.61
N LEU A 62 26.67 8.30 1.68
CA LEU A 62 27.31 7.07 1.21
C LEU A 62 28.59 7.41 0.45
N CYS A 63 28.54 8.36 -0.50
CA CYS A 63 29.72 8.83 -1.23
C CYS A 63 30.79 9.40 -0.30
N MET A 64 30.42 10.28 0.62
CA MET A 64 31.35 10.86 1.60
C MET A 64 31.98 9.79 2.51
N SER A 65 31.17 8.83 2.97
CA SER A 65 31.66 7.73 3.81
C SER A 65 32.59 6.80 3.04
N HIS A 66 32.33 6.54 1.76
CA HIS A 66 33.16 5.68 0.93
C HIS A 66 34.49 6.35 0.61
N ALA A 67 34.47 7.63 0.21
CA ALA A 67 35.67 8.42 -0.09
C ALA A 67 36.62 8.55 1.12
N ARG A 68 36.08 8.65 2.34
CA ARG A 68 36.88 8.72 3.58
C ARG A 68 37.49 7.38 4.01
N ARG A 69 36.98 6.26 3.51
CA ARG A 69 37.30 4.90 4.00
C ARG A 69 37.80 3.98 2.88
N SER A 70 38.22 4.54 1.75
CA SER A 70 38.72 3.79 0.58
C SER A 70 39.99 2.99 0.89
N SER A 71 40.74 3.37 1.92
CA SER A 71 41.94 2.65 2.41
C SER A 71 41.66 1.55 3.43
N GLU A 72 40.40 1.34 3.87
CA GLU A 72 40.08 0.25 4.80
C GLU A 72 40.27 -1.13 4.14
N ARG A 73 40.91 -2.09 4.83
CA ARG A 73 40.90 -3.51 4.42
C ARG A 73 39.46 -4.03 4.39
N ASN A 74 39.05 -4.67 3.27
CA ASN A 74 37.68 -5.15 3.00
C ASN A 74 36.60 -4.05 3.12
N PRO A 75 36.70 -2.94 2.35
CA PRO A 75 35.86 -1.77 2.55
C PRO A 75 34.38 -2.05 2.26
N THR A 76 34.09 -2.90 1.27
CA THR A 76 32.73 -3.29 0.86
C THR A 76 32.00 -4.09 1.94
N ILE A 77 32.64 -5.10 2.53
CA ILE A 77 32.03 -5.94 3.58
C ILE A 77 31.73 -5.08 4.82
N LYS A 78 32.72 -4.31 5.27
CA LYS A 78 32.55 -3.42 6.44
C LYS A 78 31.47 -2.36 6.18
N TYR A 79 31.35 -1.89 4.94
CA TYR A 79 30.27 -1.01 4.53
C TYR A 79 28.89 -1.66 4.73
N PHE A 80 28.67 -2.88 4.21
CA PHE A 80 27.39 -3.58 4.35
C PHE A 80 27.04 -3.83 5.82
N ILE A 81 28.01 -4.26 6.63
CA ILE A 81 27.79 -4.49 8.07
C ILE A 81 27.33 -3.18 8.75
N ARG A 82 28.01 -2.05 8.51
CA ARG A 82 27.61 -0.76 9.10
C ARG A 82 26.18 -0.36 8.70
N ARG A 83 25.78 -0.63 7.46
CA ARG A 83 24.46 -0.25 6.94
C ARG A 83 23.36 -1.17 7.46
N PHE A 84 23.59 -2.48 7.46
CA PHE A 84 22.67 -3.47 8.02
C PHE A 84 22.40 -3.19 9.51
N PHE A 85 23.44 -3.09 10.34
CA PHE A 85 23.29 -2.86 11.78
C PHE A 85 22.77 -1.48 12.16
N ARG A 86 22.76 -0.52 11.23
CA ARG A 86 22.12 0.78 11.41
C ARG A 86 20.61 0.70 11.25
N ILE A 87 20.09 -0.18 10.38
CA ILE A 87 18.67 -0.23 10.00
C ILE A 87 17.95 -1.43 10.60
N ALA A 88 18.54 -2.63 10.45
CA ALA A 88 17.88 -3.91 10.72
C ALA A 88 17.31 -4.06 12.14
N PRO A 89 18.04 -3.70 13.21
CA PRO A 89 17.53 -3.90 14.58
C PRO A 89 16.18 -3.21 14.81
N LEU A 90 16.09 -1.92 14.47
CA LEU A 90 14.86 -1.17 14.66
C LEU A 90 13.79 -1.53 13.64
N TYR A 91 14.18 -1.84 12.39
CA TYR A 91 13.21 -2.29 11.40
C TYR A 91 12.53 -3.61 11.81
N TYR A 92 13.29 -4.56 12.36
CA TYR A 92 12.75 -5.82 12.86
C TYR A 92 11.88 -5.62 14.10
N CYS A 93 12.23 -4.70 15.00
CA CYS A 93 11.32 -4.26 16.06
C CYS A 93 10.03 -3.68 15.48
N GLY A 94 10.11 -2.93 14.38
CA GLY A 94 8.95 -2.45 13.63
C GLY A 94 8.08 -3.59 13.10
N ILE A 95 8.66 -4.59 12.43
CA ILE A 95 7.94 -5.78 11.93
C ILE A 95 7.14 -6.44 13.08
N ILE A 96 7.80 -6.70 14.21
CA ILE A 96 7.17 -7.33 15.37
C ILE A 96 6.10 -6.42 15.97
N GLY A 97 6.41 -5.12 16.15
CA GLY A 97 5.50 -4.15 16.73
C GLY A 97 4.21 -3.99 15.93
N PHE A 98 4.31 -3.82 14.61
CA PHE A 98 3.15 -3.71 13.74
C PHE A 98 2.35 -5.02 13.65
N PHE A 99 3.02 -6.17 13.68
CA PHE A 99 2.34 -7.46 13.78
C PHE A 99 1.50 -7.56 15.06
N VAL A 100 2.09 -7.21 16.22
CA VAL A 100 1.38 -7.22 17.51
C VAL A 100 0.22 -6.23 17.51
N LEU A 101 0.42 -5.01 17.00
CA LEU A 101 -0.64 -4.00 16.90
C LEU A 101 -1.78 -4.46 16.00
N ASN A 102 -1.48 -5.10 14.87
CA ASN A 102 -2.48 -5.69 13.99
C ASN A 102 -3.26 -6.81 14.70
N TYR A 103 -2.55 -7.76 15.31
CA TYR A 103 -3.16 -8.89 16.04
C TYR A 103 -4.08 -8.41 17.17
N VAL A 104 -3.63 -7.46 17.97
CA VAL A 104 -4.41 -6.89 19.08
C VAL A 104 -5.62 -6.11 18.54
N GLY A 105 -5.43 -5.32 17.48
CA GLY A 105 -6.49 -4.56 16.82
C GLY A 105 -7.62 -5.45 16.30
N THR A 106 -7.27 -6.55 15.62
CA THR A 106 -8.23 -7.53 15.09
C THR A 106 -8.95 -8.28 16.21
N LYS A 107 -8.20 -8.82 17.20
CA LYS A 107 -8.76 -9.72 18.21
C LYS A 107 -9.55 -9.00 19.31
N TYR A 108 -9.12 -7.81 19.71
CA TYR A 108 -9.68 -7.13 20.90
C TYR A 108 -10.36 -5.80 20.59
N LEU A 109 -10.05 -5.14 19.48
CA LEU A 109 -10.57 -3.80 19.16
C LEU A 109 -11.55 -3.80 17.98
N GLY A 110 -11.76 -4.94 17.31
CA GLY A 110 -12.61 -5.04 16.12
C GLY A 110 -12.16 -4.16 14.95
N ALA A 111 -10.93 -3.66 14.98
CA ALA A 111 -10.39 -2.69 14.04
C ALA A 111 -8.95 -3.10 13.67
N PRO A 112 -8.77 -3.95 12.64
CA PRO A 112 -7.44 -4.34 12.19
C PRO A 112 -6.66 -3.11 11.70
N TYR A 113 -5.39 -3.00 12.07
CA TYR A 113 -4.50 -1.92 11.61
C TYR A 113 -4.13 -2.05 10.13
N MET A 114 -4.21 -3.25 9.57
CA MET A 114 -3.92 -3.63 8.17
C MET A 114 -4.90 -4.74 7.75
N HIS A 115 -5.33 -4.74 6.48
CA HIS A 115 -6.30 -5.70 5.95
C HIS A 115 -5.84 -7.18 6.02
N GLU A 116 -6.80 -8.10 6.07
CA GLU A 116 -6.57 -9.55 6.03
C GLU A 116 -5.79 -9.96 4.76
N GLY A 117 -4.87 -10.93 4.89
CA GLY A 117 -4.04 -11.44 3.78
C GLY A 117 -2.67 -10.78 3.58
N GLN A 118 -2.33 -9.72 4.33
CA GLN A 118 -1.06 -9.00 4.17
C GLN A 118 0.17 -9.67 4.84
N TYR A 119 -0.03 -10.59 5.78
CA TYR A 119 1.03 -11.32 6.50
C TYR A 119 1.32 -12.71 5.90
N SER A 120 1.41 -12.82 4.57
CA SER A 120 1.83 -14.06 3.92
C SER A 120 3.31 -14.36 4.18
N ALA A 121 3.70 -15.64 4.09
CA ALA A 121 5.10 -16.05 4.27
C ALA A 121 6.05 -15.30 3.33
N ILE A 122 5.65 -15.09 2.06
CA ILE A 122 6.44 -14.33 1.09
C ILE A 122 6.62 -12.88 1.51
N ASN A 123 5.57 -12.22 2.05
CA ASN A 123 5.65 -10.84 2.48
C ASN A 123 6.56 -10.68 3.71
N ILE A 124 6.43 -11.59 4.68
CA ILE A 124 7.26 -11.61 5.89
C ILE A 124 8.72 -11.87 5.54
N LEU A 125 9.01 -12.94 4.79
CA LEU A 125 10.38 -13.28 4.40
C LEU A 125 11.00 -12.16 3.57
N SER A 126 10.24 -11.56 2.65
CA SER A 126 10.72 -10.43 1.85
C SER A 126 11.06 -9.22 2.73
N ASN A 127 10.31 -8.95 3.81
CA ASN A 127 10.64 -7.88 4.77
C ASN A 127 11.84 -8.23 5.67
N ILE A 128 11.95 -9.48 6.13
CA ILE A 128 13.10 -9.98 6.91
C ILE A 128 14.38 -9.86 6.09
N PHE A 129 14.36 -10.23 4.80
CA PHE A 129 15.52 -10.12 3.92
C PHE A 129 15.67 -8.73 3.27
N MET A 130 14.83 -7.75 3.64
CA MET A 130 14.82 -6.38 3.09
C MET A 130 14.71 -6.33 1.56
N LEU A 131 14.00 -7.31 1.00
CA LEU A 131 13.71 -7.51 -0.42
C LEU A 131 12.34 -7.00 -0.85
N HIS A 132 11.50 -6.62 0.10
CA HIS A 132 10.11 -6.23 -0.13
C HIS A 132 9.96 -5.06 -1.11
N GLY A 133 10.97 -4.21 -1.27
CA GLY A 133 11.02 -3.16 -2.30
C GLY A 133 10.88 -3.66 -3.75
N MET A 134 11.16 -4.94 -4.00
CA MET A 134 11.02 -5.59 -5.31
C MET A 134 9.76 -6.45 -5.45
N VAL A 135 8.99 -6.62 -4.37
CA VAL A 135 7.86 -7.56 -4.33
C VAL A 135 6.56 -6.76 -4.16
N PRO A 136 5.69 -6.67 -5.19
CA PRO A 136 4.49 -5.83 -5.16
C PRO A 136 3.58 -6.07 -3.94
N SER A 137 3.38 -7.33 -3.55
CA SER A 137 2.54 -7.71 -2.40
C SER A 137 3.16 -7.39 -1.04
N ALA A 138 4.49 -7.25 -0.97
CA ALA A 138 5.24 -7.07 0.28
C ALA A 138 5.69 -5.63 0.51
N ASN A 139 5.69 -4.80 -0.54
CA ASN A 139 6.39 -3.53 -0.60
C ASN A 139 6.01 -2.54 0.51
N ASN A 140 4.73 -2.49 0.90
CA ASN A 140 4.26 -1.54 1.91
C ASN A 140 3.25 -2.14 2.90
N THR A 141 3.34 -3.46 3.13
CA THR A 141 2.26 -4.24 3.80
C THR A 141 2.59 -4.71 5.21
N ILE A 142 3.86 -4.98 5.55
CA ILE A 142 4.22 -5.48 6.89
C ILE A 142 4.48 -4.33 7.87
N VAL A 143 5.26 -3.35 7.43
CA VAL A 143 5.52 -2.10 8.14
C VAL A 143 5.01 -1.00 7.20
N PRO A 144 3.96 -0.24 7.56
CA PRO A 144 3.53 0.87 6.71
C PRO A 144 4.67 1.89 6.58
N GLY A 145 4.86 2.42 5.37
CA GLY A 145 6.04 3.20 5.00
C GLY A 145 7.31 2.35 4.73
N GLY A 146 7.28 1.04 4.99
CA GLY A 146 8.43 0.15 4.84
C GLY A 146 9.02 0.08 3.43
N TRP A 147 8.25 0.47 2.40
CA TRP A 147 8.69 0.50 1.01
C TRP A 147 9.99 1.28 0.81
N SER A 148 10.15 2.42 1.50
CA SER A 148 11.31 3.26 1.32
C SER A 148 12.57 2.60 1.88
N ILE A 149 12.42 1.79 2.94
CA ILE A 149 13.51 1.01 3.55
C ILE A 149 13.91 -0.14 2.62
N GLY A 150 12.93 -0.80 1.98
CA GLY A 150 13.19 -1.79 0.94
C GLY A 150 14.00 -1.19 -0.22
N THR A 151 13.55 -0.04 -0.74
CA THR A 151 14.25 0.70 -1.80
C THR A 151 15.65 1.16 -1.38
N GLU A 152 15.80 1.68 -0.16
CA GLU A 152 17.10 2.07 0.42
C GLU A 152 18.09 0.90 0.49
N PHE A 153 17.62 -0.30 0.85
CA PHE A 153 18.48 -1.47 0.96
C PHE A 153 18.96 -1.96 -0.42
N ILE A 154 18.12 -1.86 -1.44
CA ILE A 154 18.51 -2.10 -2.84
C ILE A 154 19.56 -1.06 -3.27
N PHE A 155 19.37 0.22 -2.93
CA PHE A 155 20.41 1.23 -3.19
C PHE A 155 21.73 0.91 -2.48
N TYR A 156 21.69 0.38 -1.25
CA TYR A 156 22.91 -0.04 -0.57
C TYR A 156 23.64 -1.17 -1.29
N ALA A 157 22.89 -2.12 -1.86
CA ALA A 157 23.43 -3.20 -2.67
C ALA A 157 24.07 -2.69 -3.97
N LEU A 158 23.42 -1.74 -4.66
CA LEU A 158 23.90 -1.17 -5.92
C LEU A 158 25.01 -0.12 -5.75
N PHE A 159 25.07 0.53 -4.59
CA PHE A 159 25.95 1.68 -4.34
C PHE A 159 27.43 1.45 -4.73
N PRO A 160 28.10 0.33 -4.39
CA PRO A 160 29.50 0.13 -4.78
C PRO A 160 29.73 0.20 -6.30
N ALA A 161 28.82 -0.40 -7.08
CA ALA A 161 28.90 -0.38 -8.54
C ALA A 161 28.61 1.04 -9.09
N LEU A 162 27.53 1.68 -8.60
CA LEU A 162 27.18 3.05 -8.98
C LEU A 162 28.31 4.04 -8.68
N PHE A 163 28.96 3.90 -7.52
CA PHE A 163 30.10 4.74 -7.16
C PHE A 163 31.26 4.56 -8.13
N ILE A 164 31.65 3.33 -8.46
CA ILE A 164 32.73 3.09 -9.44
C ILE A 164 32.38 3.67 -10.82
N ILE A 165 31.14 3.49 -11.28
CA ILE A 165 30.67 4.00 -12.57
C ILE A 165 30.72 5.53 -12.59
N PHE A 166 30.06 6.19 -11.63
CA PHE A 166 30.00 7.65 -11.61
C PHE A 166 31.34 8.30 -11.31
N ASP A 167 32.21 7.66 -10.53
CA ASP A 167 33.56 8.16 -10.29
C ASP A 167 34.41 8.16 -11.56
N LYS A 168 34.38 7.05 -12.32
CA LYS A 168 35.06 6.96 -13.62
C LYS A 168 34.49 7.97 -14.62
N MET A 169 33.16 8.08 -14.68
CA MET A 169 32.48 9.03 -15.56
C MET A 169 32.85 10.48 -15.22
N HIS A 170 32.82 10.85 -13.94
CA HIS A 170 33.17 12.19 -13.49
C HIS A 170 34.63 12.53 -13.79
N ARG A 171 35.57 11.60 -13.56
CA ARG A 171 36.99 11.82 -13.89
C ARG A 171 37.21 12.03 -15.39
N LYS A 172 36.46 11.34 -16.25
CA LYS A 172 36.62 11.42 -17.71
C LYS A 172 35.91 12.63 -18.33
N ALA A 173 34.71 12.96 -17.86
CA ALA A 173 33.82 13.90 -18.54
C ALA A 173 33.14 14.92 -17.60
N GLY A 174 33.49 14.93 -16.32
CA GLY A 174 32.98 15.89 -15.33
C GLY A 174 31.52 15.65 -14.93
N LEU A 175 30.96 16.61 -14.19
CA LEU A 175 29.58 16.58 -13.69
C LEU A 175 28.54 16.50 -14.83
N LYS A 176 28.81 17.10 -15.99
CA LYS A 176 27.91 17.07 -17.15
C LYS A 176 27.55 15.66 -17.59
N ALA A 177 28.47 14.69 -17.49
CA ALA A 177 28.19 13.30 -17.86
C ALA A 177 27.20 12.64 -16.90
N ILE A 178 27.32 12.92 -15.59
CA ILE A 178 26.36 12.42 -14.59
C ILE A 178 24.99 13.08 -14.82
N PHE A 179 24.96 14.37 -15.11
CA PHE A 179 23.71 15.07 -15.43
C PHE A 179 23.03 14.51 -16.69
N ILE A 180 23.78 14.21 -17.76
CA ILE A 180 23.24 13.56 -18.97
C ILE A 180 22.64 12.19 -18.63
N VAL A 181 23.32 11.38 -17.81
CA VAL A 181 22.77 10.08 -17.36
C VAL A 181 21.52 10.28 -16.50
N TRP A 182 21.49 11.28 -15.64
CA TRP A 182 20.31 11.62 -14.85
C TRP A 182 19.11 12.00 -15.73
N VAL A 183 19.33 12.84 -16.75
CA VAL A 183 18.29 13.17 -17.74
C VAL A 183 17.83 11.92 -18.48
N PHE A 184 18.76 11.10 -18.97
CA PHE A 184 18.45 9.86 -19.67
C PHE A 184 17.61 8.91 -18.82
N ILE A 185 17.99 8.67 -17.55
CA ILE A 185 17.25 7.79 -16.63
C ILE A 185 15.85 8.36 -16.34
N THR A 186 15.74 9.68 -16.14
CA THR A 186 14.46 10.34 -15.89
C THR A 186 13.54 10.24 -17.10
N THR A 187 14.05 10.50 -18.31
CA THR A 187 13.29 10.36 -19.56
C THR A 187 12.91 8.91 -19.83
N LEU A 188 13.80 7.95 -19.59
CA LEU A 188 13.50 6.54 -19.76
C LEU A 188 12.42 6.07 -18.79
N ASN A 189 12.48 6.53 -17.53
CA ASN A 189 11.45 6.25 -16.55
C ASN A 189 10.10 6.87 -16.96
N PHE A 190 10.09 8.12 -17.41
CA PHE A 190 8.90 8.78 -17.93
C PHE A 190 8.29 8.03 -19.12
N ALA A 191 9.11 7.64 -20.10
CA ALA A 191 8.70 6.88 -21.27
C ALA A 191 8.16 5.49 -20.92
N PHE A 192 8.81 4.78 -19.99
CA PHE A 192 8.33 3.49 -19.48
C PHE A 192 6.95 3.63 -18.84
N GLN A 193 6.72 4.67 -18.05
CA GLN A 193 5.43 4.88 -17.40
C GLN A 193 4.32 5.29 -18.36
N LEU A 194 4.66 6.10 -19.39
CA LEU A 194 3.76 6.39 -20.51
C LEU A 194 3.31 5.10 -21.21
N PHE A 195 4.28 4.26 -21.58
CA PHE A 195 4.02 2.98 -22.23
C PHE A 195 3.19 2.05 -21.33
N TYR A 196 3.54 1.94 -20.06
CA TYR A 196 2.82 1.10 -19.11
C TYR A 196 1.37 1.58 -18.92
N SER A 197 1.16 2.89 -18.78
CA SER A 197 -0.19 3.46 -18.60
C SER A 197 -1.07 3.33 -19.85
N SER A 198 -0.48 3.26 -21.06
CA SER A 198 -1.25 3.06 -22.30
C SER A 198 -1.56 1.59 -22.60
N HIS A 199 -0.79 0.64 -22.06
CA HIS A 199 -0.94 -0.79 -22.35
C HIS A 199 -1.47 -1.63 -21.17
N SER A 200 -1.59 -1.05 -19.99
CA SER A 200 -2.16 -1.73 -18.84
C SER A 200 -3.41 -1.00 -18.35
N ASN A 201 -4.45 -1.77 -18.02
CA ASN A 201 -5.67 -1.23 -17.40
C ASN A 201 -5.42 -0.74 -15.96
N LEU A 202 -4.18 -0.85 -15.45
CA LEU A 202 -3.76 -0.31 -14.16
C LEU A 202 -2.85 0.89 -14.41
N GLY A 203 -3.39 2.10 -14.27
CA GLY A 203 -2.59 3.32 -14.40
C GLY A 203 -1.42 3.38 -13.41
N PHE A 204 -0.37 4.12 -13.76
CA PHE A 204 0.63 4.55 -12.79
C PHE A 204 0.04 5.70 -11.95
N PHE A 205 -0.17 5.51 -10.65
CA PHE A 205 -0.71 6.56 -9.78
C PHE A 205 0.15 6.76 -8.52
N ASN A 206 -0.11 7.84 -7.78
CA ASN A 206 0.61 8.14 -6.54
C ASN A 206 0.52 6.97 -5.55
N ASN A 207 1.59 6.67 -4.82
CA ASN A 207 1.64 5.54 -3.89
C ASN A 207 1.42 4.14 -4.52
N SER A 208 1.56 4.02 -5.85
CA SER A 208 1.61 2.72 -6.52
C SER A 208 2.95 2.01 -6.30
N PHE A 209 3.01 0.71 -6.58
CA PHE A 209 4.26 -0.06 -6.53
C PHE A 209 5.35 0.59 -7.38
N TRP A 210 5.03 1.03 -8.60
CA TRP A 210 5.98 1.64 -9.52
C TRP A 210 6.48 3.01 -9.05
N TYR A 211 5.65 3.77 -8.33
CA TYR A 211 6.09 5.01 -7.67
C TYR A 211 7.12 4.75 -6.58
N PHE A 212 6.91 3.71 -5.77
CA PHE A 212 7.82 3.28 -4.70
C PHE A 212 9.08 2.58 -5.21
N ASN A 213 9.02 2.00 -6.40
CA ASN A 213 10.07 1.18 -6.96
C ASN A 213 11.39 1.97 -7.16
N ILE A 214 12.50 1.25 -7.14
CA ILE A 214 13.82 1.80 -7.39
C ILE A 214 13.92 2.52 -8.74
N SER A 215 13.20 2.07 -9.77
CA SER A 215 13.24 2.70 -11.11
C SER A 215 12.83 4.18 -11.08
N ASN A 216 11.82 4.53 -10.28
CA ASN A 216 11.35 5.90 -10.11
C ASN A 216 12.26 6.73 -9.18
N ASN A 217 12.93 6.07 -8.24
CA ASN A 217 13.74 6.73 -7.23
C ASN A 217 15.25 6.78 -7.59
N LEU A 218 15.68 6.11 -8.66
CA LEU A 218 17.09 6.09 -9.08
C LEU A 218 17.58 7.47 -9.50
N SER A 219 16.77 8.24 -10.23
CA SER A 219 17.07 9.64 -10.58
C SER A 219 17.25 10.51 -9.33
N VAL A 220 16.44 10.28 -8.30
CA VAL A 220 16.54 10.96 -7.00
C VAL A 220 17.85 10.61 -6.31
N PHE A 221 18.20 9.32 -6.26
CA PHE A 221 19.43 8.86 -5.64
C PHE A 221 20.68 9.42 -6.35
N ILE A 222 20.66 9.51 -7.69
CA ILE A 222 21.72 10.13 -8.49
C ILE A 222 21.94 11.60 -8.14
N ALA A 223 20.91 12.35 -7.73
CA ALA A 223 21.09 13.73 -7.29
C ALA A 223 22.05 13.86 -6.10
N GLY A 224 22.11 12.88 -5.20
CA GLY A 224 23.13 12.86 -4.13
C GLY A 224 24.56 12.65 -4.65
N PHE A 225 24.75 11.88 -5.74
CA PHE A 225 26.04 11.80 -6.43
C PHE A 225 26.41 13.13 -7.09
N MET A 226 25.44 13.81 -7.69
CA MET A 226 25.65 15.14 -8.28
C MET A 226 26.16 16.13 -7.24
N ILE A 227 25.58 16.15 -6.03
CA ILE A 227 26.08 16.97 -4.92
C ILE A 227 27.52 16.58 -4.57
N PHE A 228 27.80 15.29 -4.37
CA PHE A 228 29.14 14.83 -4.01
C PHE A 228 30.22 15.26 -5.03
N TYR A 229 29.89 15.26 -6.31
CA TYR A 229 30.78 15.69 -7.40
C TYR A 229 30.75 17.19 -7.71
N GLY A 230 30.08 18.00 -6.88
CA GLY A 230 30.18 19.46 -6.89
C GLY A 230 29.01 20.20 -7.53
N ALA A 231 27.84 19.58 -7.71
CA ALA A 231 26.65 20.29 -8.19
C ALA A 231 26.20 21.40 -7.23
N ASP A 232 26.42 21.21 -5.93
CA ASP A 232 26.17 22.23 -4.91
C ASP A 232 27.05 23.47 -5.09
N LYS A 233 28.20 23.35 -5.77
CA LYS A 233 29.19 24.42 -6.02
C LYS A 233 28.89 25.24 -7.27
N ILE A 234 27.91 24.83 -8.08
CA ILE A 234 27.44 25.62 -9.24
C ILE A 234 27.00 27.02 -8.79
N VAL A 235 26.44 27.11 -7.58
CA VAL A 235 25.99 28.36 -6.98
C VAL A 235 26.88 28.69 -5.78
N SER A 236 27.43 29.89 -5.74
CA SER A 236 28.32 30.34 -4.66
C SER A 236 27.58 30.91 -3.45
N SER A 237 26.45 31.62 -3.68
CA SER A 237 25.70 32.33 -2.63
C SER A 237 24.61 31.49 -1.97
N LYS A 238 24.54 31.53 -0.63
CA LYS A 238 23.44 30.90 0.14
C LYS A 238 22.07 31.45 -0.28
N THR A 239 21.98 32.74 -0.58
CA THR A 239 20.74 33.40 -0.98
C THR A 239 20.26 32.86 -2.32
N THR A 240 21.17 32.75 -3.29
CA THR A 240 20.85 32.18 -4.61
C THR A 240 20.46 30.70 -4.50
N SER A 241 21.11 29.92 -3.64
CA SER A 241 20.69 28.54 -3.38
C SER A 241 19.27 28.46 -2.83
N TYR A 242 18.90 29.29 -1.84
CA TYR A 242 17.53 29.29 -1.31
C TYR A 242 16.49 29.80 -2.31
N LEU A 243 16.83 30.80 -3.14
CA LEU A 243 15.95 31.29 -4.20
C LEU A 243 15.68 30.21 -5.27
N LEU A 244 16.73 29.51 -5.71
CA LEU A 244 16.59 28.40 -6.67
C LEU A 244 15.81 27.23 -6.07
N PHE A 245 16.06 26.91 -4.80
CA PHE A 245 15.25 25.92 -4.07
C PHE A 245 13.79 26.34 -4.05
N ALA A 246 13.48 27.58 -3.65
CA ALA A 246 12.11 28.10 -3.60
C ALA A 246 11.43 28.05 -4.97
N ALA A 247 12.11 28.52 -6.04
CA ALA A 247 11.56 28.49 -7.39
C ALA A 247 11.26 27.05 -7.87
N LEU A 248 12.21 26.13 -7.72
CA LEU A 248 12.06 24.76 -8.20
C LEU A 248 11.08 23.94 -7.36
N ILE A 249 11.05 24.15 -6.04
CA ILE A 249 10.09 23.45 -5.17
C ILE A 249 8.68 23.94 -5.42
N THR A 250 8.47 25.23 -5.69
CA THR A 250 7.16 25.77 -6.09
C THR A 250 6.69 25.17 -7.41
N VAL A 251 7.58 25.06 -8.41
CA VAL A 251 7.26 24.36 -9.67
C VAL A 251 6.90 22.89 -9.40
N SER A 252 7.66 22.21 -8.54
CA SER A 252 7.38 20.81 -8.19
C SER A 252 6.04 20.63 -7.48
N ILE A 253 5.70 21.51 -6.53
CA ILE A 253 4.40 21.54 -5.83
C ILE A 253 3.27 21.82 -6.82
N PHE A 254 3.45 22.77 -7.73
CA PHE A 254 2.46 23.10 -8.75
C PHE A 254 2.16 21.90 -9.66
N ILE A 255 3.21 21.26 -10.21
CA ILE A 255 3.08 20.05 -11.03
C ILE A 255 2.41 18.92 -10.23
N PHE A 256 2.81 18.74 -8.98
CA PHE A 256 2.20 17.74 -8.09
C PHE A 256 0.70 18.01 -7.84
N SER A 257 0.31 19.27 -7.66
CA SER A 257 -1.07 19.69 -7.40
C SER A 257 -2.01 19.48 -8.59
N MET A 258 -1.48 19.33 -9.82
CA MET A 258 -2.28 19.00 -11.00
C MET A 258 -2.93 17.61 -10.91
N ASN A 259 -2.47 16.75 -9.99
CA ASN A 259 -3.04 15.43 -9.70
C ASN A 259 -3.18 14.55 -10.95
N ARG A 260 -2.25 14.68 -11.91
CA ARG A 260 -2.21 13.84 -13.11
C ARG A 260 -1.30 12.65 -12.86
N HIS A 261 -1.83 11.45 -13.00
CA HIS A 261 -1.15 10.16 -12.85
C HIS A 261 0.28 10.13 -13.43
N ILE A 262 0.43 10.62 -14.66
CA ILE A 262 1.72 10.65 -15.36
C ILE A 262 2.77 11.54 -14.69
N LEU A 263 2.38 12.60 -13.98
CA LEU A 263 3.32 13.55 -13.39
C LEU A 263 4.03 13.00 -12.15
N TYR A 264 3.53 11.92 -11.55
CA TYR A 264 4.18 11.26 -10.42
C TYR A 264 5.51 10.57 -10.78
N SER A 265 5.81 10.42 -12.06
CA SER A 265 7.12 10.00 -12.58
C SER A 265 8.20 11.07 -12.46
N ILE A 266 7.83 12.33 -12.69
CA ILE A 266 8.78 13.43 -12.89
C ILE A 266 8.91 14.31 -11.66
N VAL A 267 7.85 14.42 -10.85
CA VAL A 267 7.84 15.21 -9.61
C VAL A 267 9.00 14.80 -8.67
N PRO A 268 9.28 13.51 -8.41
CA PRO A 268 10.44 13.10 -7.61
C PRO A 268 11.78 13.61 -8.15
N ALA A 269 11.97 13.54 -9.46
CA ALA A 269 13.20 13.98 -10.11
C ALA A 269 13.37 15.52 -10.01
N ILE A 270 12.31 16.29 -10.27
CA ILE A 270 12.32 17.76 -10.12
C ILE A 270 12.59 18.14 -8.67
N SER A 271 11.93 17.48 -7.72
CA SER A 271 12.17 17.68 -6.28
C SER A 271 13.62 17.38 -5.90
N ALA A 272 14.22 16.34 -6.46
CA ALA A 272 15.63 16.00 -6.21
C ALA A 272 16.59 17.11 -6.63
N ILE A 273 16.33 17.79 -7.77
CA ILE A 273 17.12 18.96 -8.19
C ILE A 273 16.91 20.13 -7.23
N ALA A 274 15.67 20.41 -6.81
CA ALA A 274 15.41 21.43 -5.79
C ALA A 274 16.19 21.14 -4.49
N PHE A 275 16.25 19.86 -4.08
CA PHE A 275 16.97 19.44 -2.87
C PHE A 275 18.49 19.60 -2.93
N ILE A 276 19.10 19.61 -4.13
CA ILE A 276 20.52 20.00 -4.29
C ILE A 276 20.74 21.41 -3.75
N PHE A 277 19.85 22.34 -4.10
CA PHE A 277 19.95 23.73 -3.69
C PHE A 277 19.57 23.93 -2.21
N LEU A 278 18.62 23.15 -1.68
CA LEU A 278 18.33 23.12 -0.23
C LEU A 278 19.58 22.74 0.56
N ILE A 279 20.23 21.62 0.19
CA ILE A 279 21.43 21.12 0.87
C ILE A 279 22.59 22.12 0.74
N SER A 280 22.78 22.68 -0.47
CA SER A 280 23.78 23.74 -0.75
C SER A 280 23.56 24.98 0.14
N GLY A 281 22.31 25.42 0.31
CA GLY A 281 21.94 26.54 1.16
C GLY A 281 22.19 26.27 2.65
N LEU A 282 21.80 25.08 3.14
CA LEU A 282 22.04 24.66 4.53
C LEU A 282 23.52 24.54 4.87
N GLU A 283 24.32 24.00 3.95
CA GLU A 283 25.77 23.90 4.11
C GLU A 283 26.43 25.28 4.24
N ARG A 284 26.04 26.24 3.38
CA ARG A 284 26.64 27.59 3.32
C ARG A 284 26.17 28.52 4.43
N SER A 285 24.90 28.41 4.82
CA SER A 285 24.33 29.23 5.89
C SER A 285 24.74 28.75 7.28
N ASN A 286 25.30 27.54 7.39
CA ASN A 286 25.45 26.81 8.64
C ASN A 286 24.12 26.74 9.43
N ALA A 287 22.98 26.85 8.74
CA ALA A 287 21.64 26.82 9.33
C ALA A 287 21.31 25.37 9.73
N SER A 288 21.87 24.96 10.86
CA SER A 288 21.62 23.65 11.44
C SER A 288 21.25 23.81 12.93
N PRO A 289 20.05 24.35 13.23
CA PRO A 289 19.59 24.48 14.61
C PRO A 289 19.74 23.17 15.36
N LYS A 290 20.19 23.22 16.61
CA LYS A 290 20.48 22.01 17.42
C LYS A 290 19.28 21.06 17.45
N ILE A 291 18.07 21.59 17.57
CA ILE A 291 16.83 20.80 17.56
C ILE A 291 16.61 20.08 16.23
N LEU A 292 16.78 20.78 15.10
CA LEU A 292 16.59 20.20 13.77
C LEU A 292 17.64 19.12 13.48
N ARG A 293 18.88 19.33 13.91
CA ARG A 293 19.93 18.31 13.86
C ARG A 293 19.57 17.08 14.69
N ARG A 294 19.06 17.29 15.91
CA ARG A 294 18.67 16.20 16.79
C ARG A 294 17.52 15.38 16.21
N ILE A 295 16.51 16.04 15.67
CA ILE A 295 15.42 15.41 14.90
C ILE A 295 16.01 14.59 13.75
N GLY A 296 16.97 15.15 13.01
CA GLY A 296 17.66 14.46 11.93
C GLY A 296 18.48 13.24 12.32
N GLN A 297 19.09 13.25 13.50
CA GLN A 297 19.83 12.10 14.04
C GLN A 297 18.87 10.97 14.43
N LEU A 298 17.71 11.33 14.96
CA LEU A 298 16.63 10.44 15.37
C LEU A 298 15.66 10.08 14.23
N SER A 299 15.92 10.56 13.02
CA SER A 299 14.93 10.56 11.93
C SER A 299 14.48 9.16 11.54
N PHE A 300 15.35 8.16 11.65
CA PHE A 300 15.04 6.77 11.33
C PHE A 300 14.04 6.17 12.34
N ALA A 301 14.27 6.36 13.65
CA ALA A 301 13.30 5.93 14.64
C ALA A 301 12.00 6.72 14.59
N MET A 302 12.04 8.03 14.34
CA MET A 302 10.82 8.81 14.10
C MET A 302 10.06 8.29 12.87
N TYR A 303 10.76 7.90 11.81
CA TYR A 303 10.16 7.33 10.60
C TYR A 303 9.37 6.04 10.89
N ILE A 304 9.89 5.14 11.71
CA ILE A 304 9.16 3.91 12.07
C ILE A 304 8.02 4.19 13.05
N THR A 305 8.27 5.03 14.06
CA THR A 305 7.36 5.18 15.20
C THR A 305 6.19 6.13 14.93
N HIS A 306 6.30 7.11 14.03
CA HIS A 306 5.21 8.08 13.81
C HIS A 306 3.90 7.45 13.34
N ILE A 307 4.00 6.45 12.47
CA ILE A 307 2.84 5.71 11.94
C ILE A 307 2.10 4.94 13.05
N VAL A 308 2.81 4.49 14.08
CA VAL A 308 2.17 3.84 15.23
C VAL A 308 1.20 4.81 15.89
N PHE A 309 1.57 6.09 16.00
CA PHE A 309 0.79 7.06 16.76
C PHE A 309 -0.30 7.77 15.97
N THR A 310 -0.19 7.87 14.64
CA THR A 310 -1.13 8.64 13.82
C THR A 310 -2.58 8.21 14.04
N SER A 311 -2.89 6.91 14.02
CA SER A 311 -4.26 6.41 14.17
C SER A 311 -4.83 6.57 15.60
N TYR A 312 -4.01 6.51 16.65
CA TYR A 312 -4.48 6.72 18.02
C TYR A 312 -4.71 8.21 18.32
N VAL A 313 -3.76 9.05 17.92
CA VAL A 313 -3.87 10.50 18.13
C VAL A 313 -5.04 11.06 17.33
N MET A 314 -5.25 10.60 16.09
CA MET A 314 -6.38 11.09 15.31
C MET A 314 -7.74 10.73 15.92
N ARG A 315 -7.88 9.52 16.46
CA ARG A 315 -9.08 9.13 17.23
C ARG A 315 -9.30 10.03 18.44
N ALA A 316 -8.23 10.37 19.16
CA ALA A 316 -8.31 11.30 20.29
C ALA A 316 -8.70 12.72 19.87
N ILE A 317 -8.13 13.23 18.78
CA ILE A 317 -8.46 14.56 18.23
C ILE A 317 -9.92 14.63 17.80
N ASN A 318 -10.41 13.63 17.05
CA ASN A 318 -11.81 13.59 16.62
C ASN A 318 -12.78 13.49 17.81
N LYS A 319 -12.37 12.87 18.91
CA LYS A 319 -13.18 12.78 20.13
C LYS A 319 -13.22 14.08 20.93
N HIS A 320 -12.07 14.75 21.09
CA HIS A 320 -11.93 15.87 22.02
C HIS A 320 -12.01 17.25 21.36
N ILE A 321 -11.81 17.32 20.03
CA ILE A 321 -11.70 18.56 19.27
C ILE A 321 -12.49 18.44 17.93
N PRO A 322 -13.79 18.03 17.94
CA PRO A 322 -14.54 17.74 16.71
C PRO A 322 -14.85 18.99 15.87
N ASP A 323 -15.04 20.17 16.50
CA ASP A 323 -15.60 21.36 15.83
C ASP A 323 -14.55 22.32 15.24
N PHE A 324 -13.27 22.00 15.35
CA PHE A 324 -12.21 22.87 14.84
C PHE A 324 -12.04 22.75 13.32
N SER A 325 -11.55 23.83 12.71
CA SER A 325 -11.25 23.84 11.27
C SER A 325 -10.21 22.78 10.91
N PRO A 326 -10.29 22.17 9.70
CA PRO A 326 -9.34 21.14 9.27
C PRO A 326 -7.87 21.56 9.38
N SER A 327 -7.56 22.82 9.10
CA SER A 327 -6.19 23.34 9.21
C SER A 327 -5.69 23.38 10.65
N ILE A 328 -6.54 23.73 11.63
CA ILE A 328 -6.15 23.73 13.05
C ILE A 328 -6.01 22.29 13.55
N LYS A 329 -6.91 21.39 13.14
CA LYS A 329 -6.81 19.94 13.44
C LYS A 329 -5.49 19.38 12.92
N LEU A 330 -5.12 19.67 11.66
CA LEU A 330 -3.85 19.24 11.09
C LEU A 330 -2.66 19.78 11.88
N LEU A 331 -2.66 21.07 12.23
CA LEU A 331 -1.55 21.66 12.97
C LEU A 331 -1.38 21.01 14.35
N ALA A 332 -2.47 20.86 15.11
CA ALA A 332 -2.45 20.22 16.42
C ALA A 332 -2.00 18.76 16.31
N PHE A 333 -2.56 18.03 15.35
CA PHE A 333 -2.22 16.63 15.08
C PHE A 333 -0.74 16.46 14.74
N TYR A 334 -0.24 17.28 13.83
CA TYR A 334 1.15 17.29 13.41
C TYR A 334 2.11 17.56 14.58
N ILE A 335 1.84 18.58 15.40
CA ILE A 335 2.67 18.91 16.57
C ILE A 335 2.69 17.74 17.57
N ILE A 336 1.53 17.14 17.86
CA ILE A 336 1.44 16.01 18.80
C ILE A 336 2.24 14.82 18.26
N VAL A 337 2.04 14.43 17.00
CA VAL A 337 2.74 13.29 16.39
C VAL A 337 4.25 13.53 16.36
N VAL A 338 4.71 14.71 15.94
CA VAL A 338 6.15 15.04 15.96
C VAL A 338 6.72 14.91 17.37
N SER A 339 5.99 15.41 18.38
CA SER A 339 6.46 15.42 19.78
C SER A 339 6.57 14.00 20.36
N ILE A 340 5.52 13.19 20.23
CA ILE A 340 5.53 11.82 20.76
C ILE A 340 6.49 10.91 19.99
N SER A 341 6.60 11.08 18.66
CA SER A 341 7.59 10.35 17.85
C SER A 341 9.01 10.73 18.21
N PHE A 342 9.27 12.00 18.52
CA PHE A 342 10.59 12.42 19.00
C PHE A 342 10.95 11.74 20.32
N VAL A 343 10.02 11.71 21.28
CA VAL A 343 10.24 11.02 22.57
C VAL A 343 10.46 9.53 22.37
N ALA A 344 9.62 8.87 21.57
CA ALA A 344 9.78 7.45 21.24
C ALA A 344 11.13 7.18 20.56
N ALA A 345 11.55 8.06 19.65
CA ALA A 345 12.81 7.93 18.95
C ALA A 345 14.03 8.07 19.88
N VAL A 346 14.00 8.94 20.89
CA VAL A 346 15.05 9.00 21.92
C VAL A 346 15.18 7.68 22.69
N VAL A 347 14.07 7.00 22.96
CA VAL A 347 14.06 5.69 23.61
C VAL A 347 14.63 4.62 22.67
N CYS A 348 14.14 4.55 21.42
CA CYS A 348 14.63 3.61 20.41
C CYS A 348 16.14 3.78 20.12
N GLU A 349 16.63 5.02 20.09
CA GLU A 349 18.05 5.31 19.86
C GLU A 349 18.91 4.63 20.94
N LYS A 350 18.53 4.75 22.22
CA LYS A 350 19.27 4.20 23.35
C LYS A 350 19.15 2.68 23.45
N LEU A 351 17.95 2.14 23.25
CA LEU A 351 17.65 0.73 23.50
C LEU A 351 17.89 -0.18 22.30
N ILE A 352 17.82 0.34 21.07
CA ILE A 352 17.82 -0.49 19.85
C ILE A 352 18.93 -0.04 18.89
N GLU A 353 18.92 1.22 18.44
CA GLU A 353 19.85 1.66 17.39
C GLU A 353 21.30 1.67 17.87
N ASN A 354 21.60 2.27 19.02
CA ASN A 354 22.96 2.33 19.55
C ASN A 354 23.53 0.93 19.85
N PRO A 355 22.80 0.01 20.53
CA PRO A 355 23.22 -1.37 20.68
C PRO A 355 23.47 -2.07 19.34
N GLY A 356 22.57 -1.91 18.38
CA GLY A 356 22.73 -2.43 17.02
C GLY A 356 24.02 -1.96 16.34
N ILE A 357 24.26 -0.65 16.35
CA ILE A 357 25.48 -0.05 15.80
C ILE A 357 26.74 -0.58 16.52
N GLN A 358 26.68 -0.76 17.85
CA GLN A 358 27.78 -1.33 18.63
C GLN A 358 28.05 -2.80 18.26
N MET A 359 27.01 -3.61 18.04
CA MET A 359 27.15 -4.99 17.55
C MET A 359 27.85 -5.02 16.19
N GLY A 360 27.45 -4.15 15.25
CA GLY A 360 28.12 -4.01 13.96
C GLY A 360 29.58 -3.61 14.08
N LYS A 361 29.93 -2.71 15.00
CA LYS A 361 31.33 -2.35 15.29
C LYS A 361 32.13 -3.53 15.85
N LYS A 362 31.56 -4.30 16.78
CA LYS A 362 32.19 -5.52 17.33
C LYS A 362 32.48 -6.54 16.23
N LEU A 363 31.51 -6.79 15.34
CA LEU A 363 31.69 -7.69 14.20
C LEU A 363 32.77 -7.21 13.21
N ILE A 364 32.82 -5.91 12.92
CA ILE A 364 33.88 -5.36 12.05
C ILE A 364 35.27 -5.53 12.67
N ASN A 365 35.37 -5.44 14.00
CA ASN A 365 36.63 -5.63 14.72
C ASN A 365 37.08 -7.10 14.75
N SER A 366 36.15 -8.07 14.80
CA SER A 366 36.51 -9.51 14.78
C SER A 366 36.99 -9.99 13.41
N LEU A 367 36.54 -9.36 12.31
CA LEU A 367 37.00 -9.64 10.93
C LEU A 367 38.47 -9.31 10.65
N LYS A 368 39.27 -8.95 11.69
CA LYS A 368 40.71 -8.73 11.59
C LYS A 368 41.53 -10.04 11.65
N SER A 369 40.93 -11.17 12.04
CA SER A 369 41.56 -12.51 12.08
C SER A 369 41.52 -13.22 10.71
N ASP A 370 42.64 -13.79 10.26
CA ASP A 370 42.88 -14.19 8.85
C ASP A 370 42.16 -15.48 8.37
N ASN A 371 41.40 -16.19 9.22
CA ASN A 371 40.89 -17.54 8.92
C ASN A 371 39.47 -17.67 8.32
N ASP A 372 38.69 -16.59 8.16
CA ASP A 372 37.24 -16.67 7.82
C ASP A 372 36.84 -16.28 6.38
N LYS A 373 37.82 -16.16 5.47
CA LYS A 373 37.61 -15.59 4.13
C LYS A 373 36.76 -16.44 3.17
N SER A 374 36.70 -17.75 3.36
CA SER A 374 35.98 -18.68 2.47
C SER A 374 34.49 -18.78 2.83
N LYS A 375 34.16 -18.92 4.13
CA LYS A 375 32.78 -19.07 4.60
C LYS A 375 31.94 -17.80 4.39
N LEU A 376 32.49 -16.62 4.66
CA LEU A 376 31.76 -15.36 4.53
C LEU A 376 31.50 -14.95 3.06
N LYS A 377 32.44 -15.25 2.15
CA LYS A 377 32.26 -14.99 0.71
C LYS A 377 31.17 -15.87 0.10
N ILE A 378 31.08 -17.14 0.52
CA ILE A 378 30.05 -18.08 0.05
C ILE A 378 28.67 -17.66 0.57
N VAL A 379 28.55 -17.30 1.86
CA VAL A 379 27.27 -16.84 2.44
C VAL A 379 26.79 -15.53 1.80
N MET A 380 27.68 -14.58 1.51
CA MET A 380 27.31 -13.33 0.85
C MET A 380 27.05 -13.51 -0.66
N ALA A 381 27.80 -14.36 -1.35
CA ALA A 381 27.56 -14.67 -2.77
C ALA A 381 26.24 -15.44 -2.96
N LEU A 382 25.91 -16.37 -2.05
CA LEU A 382 24.62 -17.05 -2.02
C LEU A 382 23.49 -16.08 -1.66
N GLY A 383 23.71 -15.14 -0.73
CA GLY A 383 22.76 -14.08 -0.42
C GLY A 383 22.48 -13.19 -1.64
N VAL A 384 23.51 -12.73 -2.35
CA VAL A 384 23.38 -11.90 -3.56
C VAL A 384 22.81 -12.69 -4.76
N ALA A 385 23.17 -13.95 -4.93
CA ALA A 385 22.59 -14.81 -5.96
C ALA A 385 21.12 -15.13 -5.67
N PHE A 386 20.74 -15.36 -4.41
CA PHE A 386 19.35 -15.54 -4.00
C PHE A 386 18.53 -14.25 -4.19
N LEU A 387 19.10 -13.09 -3.87
CA LEU A 387 18.53 -11.75 -4.12
C LEU A 387 18.24 -11.53 -5.63
N LEU A 388 19.11 -12.02 -6.52
CA LEU A 388 18.98 -11.86 -7.97
C LEU A 388 18.07 -12.91 -8.63
N CYS A 389 18.00 -14.13 -8.09
CA CYS A 389 17.14 -15.19 -8.61
C CYS A 389 15.67 -15.07 -8.14
N ALA A 390 15.42 -14.49 -6.96
CA ALA A 390 14.07 -14.31 -6.43
C ALA A 390 13.30 -13.14 -7.08
N SER A 391 13.96 -12.19 -7.73
CA SER A 391 13.38 -10.89 -8.07
C SER A 391 12.68 -10.75 -9.42
N SER A 392 12.72 -11.74 -10.33
CA SER A 392 12.10 -11.60 -11.66
C SER A 392 10.95 -12.59 -11.93
N ALA A 393 11.14 -13.90 -11.64
CA ALA A 393 10.14 -14.92 -11.98
C ALA A 393 9.01 -15.07 -10.94
N VAL A 394 9.32 -14.89 -9.65
CA VAL A 394 8.34 -14.95 -8.55
C VAL A 394 7.56 -13.65 -8.48
N ALA A 395 8.23 -12.51 -8.63
CA ALA A 395 7.59 -11.19 -8.69
C ALA A 395 6.61 -11.09 -9.87
N TYR A 396 6.94 -11.62 -11.05
CA TYR A 396 6.03 -11.61 -12.21
C TYR A 396 4.80 -12.51 -12.03
N ARG A 397 4.96 -13.73 -11.49
CA ARG A 397 3.83 -14.64 -11.23
C ARG A 397 2.92 -14.15 -10.11
N HIS A 398 3.46 -13.56 -9.04
CA HIS A 398 2.64 -12.93 -8.01
C HIS A 398 2.05 -11.60 -8.44
N PHE A 399 2.72 -10.82 -9.28
CA PHE A 399 2.14 -9.65 -9.92
C PHE A 399 0.89 -10.03 -10.72
N GLN A 400 0.94 -11.09 -11.53
CA GLN A 400 -0.24 -11.61 -12.25
C GLN A 400 -1.41 -11.98 -11.29
N SER A 401 -1.13 -12.61 -10.16
CA SER A 401 -2.15 -12.97 -9.16
C SER A 401 -2.66 -11.79 -8.31
N TYR A 402 -1.84 -10.77 -8.09
CA TYR A 402 -2.25 -9.51 -7.45
C TYR A 402 -3.07 -8.62 -8.40
N MET A 403 -2.73 -8.64 -9.69
CA MET A 403 -3.45 -7.95 -10.76
C MET A 403 -4.88 -8.47 -10.95
N SER A 404 -5.13 -9.75 -10.67
CA SER A 404 -6.47 -10.33 -10.75
C SER A 404 -7.33 -9.93 -9.56
N THR A 405 -6.80 -9.99 -8.34
CA THR A 405 -7.52 -9.62 -7.11
C THR A 405 -7.86 -8.13 -7.04
N LYS A 406 -6.95 -7.23 -7.44
CA LYS A 406 -7.22 -5.79 -7.46
C LYS A 406 -8.26 -5.38 -8.53
N ARG A 407 -8.25 -6.02 -9.69
CA ARG A 407 -9.29 -5.77 -10.73
C ARG A 407 -10.69 -6.12 -10.24
N VAL A 408 -10.82 -7.16 -9.44
CA VAL A 408 -12.10 -7.56 -8.84
C VAL A 408 -12.57 -6.53 -7.81
N SER A 409 -11.69 -6.05 -6.92
CA SER A 409 -12.05 -5.03 -5.93
C SER A 409 -12.42 -3.69 -6.56
N ASP A 410 -11.69 -3.26 -7.60
CA ASP A 410 -11.97 -2.01 -8.30
C ASP A 410 -13.32 -2.10 -9.04
N PHE A 411 -13.61 -3.24 -9.69
CA PHE A 411 -14.93 -3.48 -10.31
C PHE A 411 -16.07 -3.47 -9.27
N GLN A 412 -15.89 -4.15 -8.14
CA GLN A 412 -16.88 -4.16 -7.07
C GLN A 412 -17.12 -2.76 -6.49
N SER A 413 -16.09 -1.92 -6.39
CA SER A 413 -16.23 -0.52 -5.95
C SER A 413 -17.06 0.32 -6.92
N VAL A 414 -16.82 0.17 -8.23
CA VAL A 414 -17.63 0.83 -9.26
C VAL A 414 -19.07 0.33 -9.23
N MET A 415 -19.28 -0.97 -9.03
CA MET A 415 -20.62 -1.53 -8.89
C MET A 415 -21.36 -0.98 -7.67
N LEU A 416 -20.67 -0.78 -6.54
CA LEU A 416 -21.24 -0.14 -5.36
C LEU A 416 -21.69 1.30 -5.63
N ASP A 417 -20.95 2.07 -6.44
CA ASP A 417 -21.38 3.41 -6.86
C ASP A 417 -22.68 3.36 -7.67
N PHE A 418 -22.82 2.39 -8.60
CA PHE A 418 -24.08 2.15 -9.29
C PHE A 418 -25.20 1.72 -8.35
N LYS A 419 -24.92 0.90 -7.33
CA LYS A 419 -25.93 0.50 -6.33
C LYS A 419 -26.40 1.68 -5.50
N LYS A 420 -25.49 2.57 -5.14
CA LYS A 420 -25.82 3.84 -4.48
C LYS A 420 -26.71 4.72 -5.35
N MET A 421 -26.45 4.80 -6.65
CA MET A 421 -27.30 5.51 -7.60
C MET A 421 -28.70 4.87 -7.67
N ASN A 422 -28.78 3.55 -7.79
CA ASN A 422 -30.05 2.81 -7.82
C ASN A 422 -30.88 3.04 -6.56
N ALA A 423 -30.25 2.97 -5.38
CA ALA A 423 -30.92 3.20 -4.10
C ALA A 423 -31.44 4.64 -3.97
N ASN A 424 -30.68 5.63 -4.42
CA ASN A 424 -31.10 7.05 -4.38
C ASN A 424 -32.19 7.40 -5.41
N GLN A 425 -32.35 6.59 -6.46
CA GLN A 425 -33.38 6.74 -7.49
C GLN A 425 -34.56 5.77 -7.30
N ALA A 426 -34.65 5.11 -6.14
CA ALA A 426 -35.56 3.98 -5.93
C ALA A 426 -37.04 4.37 -6.10
N ASP A 427 -37.69 3.79 -7.12
CA ASP A 427 -39.14 3.69 -7.31
C ASP A 427 -39.50 2.19 -7.39
N GLY A 428 -39.13 1.43 -6.34
CA GLY A 428 -39.29 -0.02 -6.29
C GLY A 428 -40.18 -0.46 -5.12
N ASP A 429 -41.04 -1.45 -5.36
CA ASP A 429 -41.85 -2.09 -4.33
C ASP A 429 -41.02 -3.06 -3.48
N TYR A 430 -40.03 -3.70 -4.09
CA TYR A 430 -39.17 -4.71 -3.46
C TYR A 430 -37.69 -4.34 -3.58
N ILE A 431 -36.87 -4.81 -2.65
CA ILE A 431 -35.41 -4.74 -2.75
C ILE A 431 -34.81 -6.14 -2.87
N ILE A 432 -33.88 -6.34 -3.80
CA ILE A 432 -33.28 -7.65 -4.08
C ILE A 432 -31.78 -7.58 -3.82
N TYR A 433 -31.30 -8.37 -2.87
CA TYR A 433 -29.88 -8.52 -2.56
C TYR A 433 -29.35 -9.84 -3.13
N GLY A 434 -28.14 -9.82 -3.66
CA GLY A 434 -27.45 -11.04 -4.04
C GLY A 434 -26.11 -10.81 -4.72
N ASP A 435 -25.64 -11.81 -5.46
CA ASP A 435 -24.33 -11.76 -6.09
C ASP A 435 -24.41 -11.40 -7.59
N SER A 436 -23.58 -12.04 -8.43
CA SER A 436 -23.57 -11.81 -9.87
C SER A 436 -24.86 -12.26 -10.54
N LEU A 437 -25.57 -13.25 -9.98
CA LEU A 437 -26.86 -13.70 -10.53
C LEU A 437 -27.94 -12.63 -10.39
N ILE A 438 -28.01 -11.95 -9.24
CA ILE A 438 -28.87 -10.79 -9.09
C ILE A 438 -28.33 -9.61 -9.91
N GLN A 439 -27.01 -9.36 -9.92
CA GLN A 439 -26.44 -8.26 -10.69
C GLN A 439 -26.82 -8.30 -12.17
N GLY A 440 -26.80 -9.49 -12.78
CA GLY A 440 -27.12 -9.71 -14.19
C GLY A 440 -28.62 -9.82 -14.50
N MET A 441 -29.48 -9.74 -13.49
CA MET A 441 -30.92 -9.92 -13.66
C MET A 441 -31.56 -8.75 -14.42
N SER A 442 -32.36 -9.08 -15.43
CA SER A 442 -33.07 -8.09 -16.25
C SER A 442 -34.25 -7.45 -15.49
N PRO A 443 -34.47 -6.13 -15.61
CA PRO A 443 -35.60 -5.45 -14.99
C PRO A 443 -36.97 -5.88 -15.56
N TYR A 444 -37.01 -6.48 -16.75
CA TYR A 444 -38.28 -6.77 -17.47
C TYR A 444 -38.88 -8.16 -17.18
N GLY A 445 -38.22 -8.99 -16.37
CA GLY A 445 -38.66 -10.38 -16.16
C GLY A 445 -39.47 -10.62 -14.88
N LEU A 446 -39.48 -9.66 -13.94
CA LEU A 446 -40.28 -9.73 -12.72
C LEU A 446 -41.55 -8.87 -12.86
N ASN A 447 -42.67 -9.36 -12.35
CA ASN A 447 -43.98 -8.73 -12.48
C ASN A 447 -44.24 -7.61 -11.44
N PHE A 448 -43.20 -7.17 -10.75
CA PHE A 448 -43.23 -6.16 -9.70
C PHE A 448 -42.03 -5.24 -9.83
N LYS A 449 -42.15 -4.00 -9.34
CA LYS A 449 -41.04 -3.05 -9.35
C LYS A 449 -40.03 -3.42 -8.28
N TYR A 450 -38.74 -3.37 -8.59
CA TYR A 450 -37.70 -3.72 -7.63
C TYR A 450 -36.42 -2.91 -7.79
N VAL A 451 -35.66 -2.81 -6.69
CA VAL A 451 -34.31 -2.26 -6.67
C VAL A 451 -33.29 -3.39 -6.64
N ASN A 452 -32.42 -3.42 -7.63
CA ASN A 452 -31.40 -4.46 -7.80
C ASN A 452 -30.10 -4.09 -7.07
N MET A 453 -29.82 -4.77 -5.96
CA MET A 453 -28.62 -4.61 -5.13
C MET A 453 -27.59 -5.73 -5.35
N GLY A 454 -27.68 -6.50 -6.44
CA GLY A 454 -26.75 -7.60 -6.69
C GLY A 454 -25.34 -7.14 -7.07
N VAL A 455 -24.30 -7.68 -6.43
CA VAL A 455 -22.90 -7.35 -6.73
C VAL A 455 -22.07 -8.62 -6.99
N GLY A 456 -21.42 -8.66 -8.15
CA GLY A 456 -20.68 -9.82 -8.62
C GLY A 456 -19.56 -10.24 -7.67
N GLY A 457 -19.49 -11.55 -7.39
CA GLY A 457 -18.50 -12.16 -6.52
C GLY A 457 -18.74 -11.94 -5.02
N TYR A 458 -19.89 -11.41 -4.61
CA TYR A 458 -20.20 -11.24 -3.19
C TYR A 458 -20.48 -12.57 -2.51
N SER A 459 -19.90 -12.70 -1.32
CA SER A 459 -20.26 -13.70 -0.31
C SER A 459 -21.43 -13.23 0.55
N ILE A 460 -22.06 -14.14 1.29
CA ILE A 460 -23.19 -13.82 2.19
C ILE A 460 -22.84 -12.72 3.20
N SER A 461 -21.62 -12.73 3.75
CA SER A 461 -21.15 -11.67 4.67
C SER A 461 -21.07 -10.29 4.01
N GLN A 462 -20.74 -10.23 2.71
CA GLN A 462 -20.67 -8.97 1.96
C GLN A 462 -22.07 -8.49 1.58
N ILE A 463 -22.96 -9.41 1.23
CA ILE A 463 -24.39 -9.12 1.02
C ILE A 463 -25.01 -8.58 2.32
N LEU A 464 -24.67 -9.17 3.48
CA LEU A 464 -25.06 -8.66 4.80
C LEU A 464 -24.57 -7.23 5.02
N SER A 465 -23.30 -6.94 4.74
CA SER A 465 -22.78 -5.57 4.87
C SER A 465 -23.57 -4.60 4.00
N LEU A 466 -23.81 -4.95 2.73
CA LEU A 466 -24.57 -4.13 1.80
C LEU A 466 -26.02 -3.88 2.29
N SER A 467 -26.66 -4.92 2.84
CA SER A 467 -28.03 -4.81 3.36
C SER A 467 -28.16 -3.92 4.61
N LYS A 468 -27.05 -3.65 5.31
CA LYS A 468 -27.02 -2.70 6.43
C LYS A 468 -26.83 -1.27 5.95
N ASP A 469 -26.03 -1.09 4.91
CA ASP A 469 -25.81 0.24 4.31
C ASP A 469 -27.04 0.73 3.54
N TYR A 470 -27.82 -0.20 3.00
CA TYR A 470 -29.07 0.05 2.29
C TYR A 470 -30.15 -0.86 2.87
N GLU A 471 -30.78 -0.42 3.95
CA GLU A 471 -31.79 -1.21 4.66
C GLU A 471 -33.04 -1.44 3.82
N ALA A 472 -33.72 -2.56 4.08
CA ALA A 472 -35.01 -2.86 3.43
C ALA A 472 -36.18 -2.01 3.95
N SER A 473 -35.96 -1.14 4.94
CA SER A 473 -37.00 -0.24 5.46
C SER A 473 -37.57 0.64 4.34
N GLY A 474 -38.89 0.66 4.21
CA GLY A 474 -39.58 1.43 3.17
C GLY A 474 -39.95 0.64 1.91
N TYR A 475 -39.53 -0.63 1.80
CA TYR A 475 -39.98 -1.56 0.75
C TYR A 475 -41.09 -2.48 1.26
N LYS A 476 -41.95 -2.99 0.38
CA LYS A 476 -43.00 -4.00 0.67
C LYS A 476 -42.43 -5.38 1.02
N GLY A 477 -41.21 -5.65 0.56
CA GLY A 477 -40.50 -6.88 0.87
C GLY A 477 -39.04 -6.88 0.42
N ALA A 478 -38.30 -7.86 0.93
CA ALA A 478 -36.90 -8.10 0.58
C ALA A 478 -36.75 -9.49 -0.04
N ILE A 479 -35.93 -9.58 -1.08
CA ILE A 479 -35.58 -10.82 -1.77
C ILE A 479 -34.08 -11.05 -1.60
N ILE A 480 -33.68 -12.26 -1.20
CA ILE A 480 -32.29 -12.59 -0.86
C ILE A 480 -31.84 -13.79 -1.66
N GLU A 481 -30.73 -13.62 -2.35
CA GLU A 481 -30.00 -14.66 -3.08
C GLU A 481 -28.51 -14.57 -2.72
N GLY A 482 -27.77 -15.67 -2.81
CA GLY A 482 -26.31 -15.66 -2.67
C GLY A 482 -25.77 -16.93 -2.01
N GLY A 483 -24.45 -17.11 -2.05
CA GLY A 483 -23.78 -18.23 -1.38
C GLY A 483 -23.11 -19.23 -2.31
N VAL A 484 -23.27 -19.10 -3.64
CA VAL A 484 -22.43 -19.86 -4.59
C VAL A 484 -20.95 -19.51 -4.40
N ASN A 485 -20.63 -18.24 -4.14
CA ASN A 485 -19.26 -17.79 -3.86
C ASN A 485 -18.72 -18.35 -2.53
N ASP A 486 -19.56 -18.48 -1.50
CA ASP A 486 -19.18 -19.12 -0.23
C ASP A 486 -18.97 -20.63 -0.42
N ALA A 487 -19.80 -21.31 -1.22
CA ALA A 487 -19.65 -22.71 -1.59
C ALA A 487 -18.41 -22.98 -2.46
N MET A 488 -17.94 -21.97 -3.19
CA MET A 488 -16.68 -22.01 -3.93
C MET A 488 -15.45 -21.61 -3.09
N GLY A 489 -15.67 -20.85 -2.01
CA GLY A 489 -14.65 -20.33 -1.10
C GLY A 489 -14.28 -21.30 0.02
N SER A 490 -13.66 -20.81 1.09
CA SER A 490 -13.13 -21.64 2.19
C SER A 490 -13.92 -21.58 3.50
N LYS A 491 -15.08 -20.90 3.53
CA LYS A 491 -15.87 -20.76 4.77
C LYS A 491 -16.46 -22.08 5.23
N THR A 492 -16.49 -22.27 6.55
CA THR A 492 -17.13 -23.39 7.23
C THR A 492 -18.66 -23.29 7.17
N GLN A 493 -19.34 -24.40 7.45
CA GLN A 493 -20.79 -24.44 7.53
C GLN A 493 -21.32 -23.51 8.64
N GLU A 494 -20.62 -23.45 9.77
CA GLU A 494 -20.99 -22.62 10.91
C GLU A 494 -20.89 -21.13 10.57
N GLU A 495 -19.80 -20.70 9.93
CA GLU A 495 -19.63 -19.32 9.46
C GLU A 495 -20.73 -18.92 8.49
N ILE A 496 -21.02 -19.78 7.50
CA ILE A 496 -22.08 -19.53 6.52
C ILE A 496 -23.45 -19.45 7.19
N SER A 497 -23.74 -20.35 8.14
CA SER A 497 -25.00 -20.33 8.89
C SER A 497 -25.15 -19.04 9.70
N MET A 498 -24.09 -18.58 10.37
CA MET A 498 -24.11 -17.34 11.14
C MET A 498 -24.31 -16.10 10.26
N ASP A 499 -23.67 -16.06 9.09
CA ASP A 499 -23.82 -14.96 8.14
C ASP A 499 -25.25 -14.89 7.60
N TYR A 500 -25.83 -16.04 7.22
CA TYR A 500 -27.22 -16.11 6.76
C TYR A 500 -28.23 -15.74 7.83
N GLU A 501 -28.02 -16.17 9.08
CA GLU A 501 -28.90 -15.84 10.20
C GLU A 501 -28.93 -14.32 10.44
N LYS A 502 -27.78 -13.66 10.39
CA LYS A 502 -27.69 -12.20 10.48
C LYS A 502 -28.33 -11.51 9.28
N LEU A 503 -28.12 -12.02 8.06
CA LEU A 503 -28.68 -11.44 6.83
C LEU A 503 -30.22 -11.52 6.83
N LEU A 504 -30.77 -12.70 7.12
CA LEU A 504 -32.22 -12.85 7.27
C LEU A 504 -32.76 -12.03 8.44
N GLY A 505 -32.01 -11.94 9.54
CA GLY A 505 -32.31 -11.05 10.67
C GLY A 505 -32.47 -9.60 10.25
N ASN A 506 -31.50 -9.07 9.49
CA ASN A 506 -31.50 -7.70 8.98
C ASN A 506 -32.67 -7.46 8.01
N ALA A 507 -32.92 -8.39 7.09
CA ALA A 507 -34.01 -8.26 6.12
C ALA A 507 -35.41 -8.40 6.75
N SER A 508 -35.54 -9.01 7.94
CA SER A 508 -36.82 -9.21 8.63
C SER A 508 -37.47 -7.92 9.14
N ILE A 509 -36.87 -6.75 8.89
CA ILE A 509 -37.47 -5.44 9.16
C ILE A 509 -38.72 -5.16 8.29
N VAL A 510 -38.88 -5.89 7.18
CA VAL A 510 -40.06 -5.83 6.29
C VAL A 510 -41.02 -7.01 6.49
N ASP A 511 -42.27 -6.83 6.06
CA ASP A 511 -43.33 -7.82 6.24
C ASP A 511 -43.20 -9.08 5.37
N ASN A 512 -42.43 -9.02 4.28
CA ASN A 512 -42.26 -10.14 3.35
C ASN A 512 -40.78 -10.33 2.99
N VAL A 513 -40.17 -11.42 3.44
CA VAL A 513 -38.82 -11.84 3.07
C VAL A 513 -38.89 -13.09 2.21
N TYR A 514 -38.25 -13.08 1.05
CA TYR A 514 -38.14 -14.23 0.15
C TYR A 514 -36.68 -14.67 0.05
N ALA A 515 -36.36 -15.87 0.54
CA ALA A 515 -35.03 -16.44 0.46
C ALA A 515 -34.96 -17.43 -0.72
N LEU A 516 -34.15 -17.13 -1.73
CA LEU A 516 -33.98 -17.97 -2.90
C LEU A 516 -32.97 -19.05 -2.59
N LYS A 517 -33.31 -20.31 -2.89
CA LYS A 517 -32.31 -21.37 -2.86
C LYS A 517 -31.23 -21.11 -3.90
N VAL A 518 -30.00 -21.36 -3.50
CA VAL A 518 -28.81 -21.26 -4.33
C VAL A 518 -28.91 -22.28 -5.45
N LEU A 519 -28.78 -21.81 -6.69
CA LEU A 519 -28.81 -22.64 -7.88
C LEU A 519 -27.54 -23.52 -7.94
N PRO A 520 -27.63 -24.75 -8.48
CA PRO A 520 -26.45 -25.57 -8.70
C PRO A 520 -25.52 -24.96 -9.75
N ILE A 521 -24.30 -25.46 -9.85
CA ILE A 521 -23.37 -25.16 -10.94
C ILE A 521 -23.18 -26.40 -11.83
N ILE A 522 -22.72 -26.19 -13.06
CA ILE A 522 -22.47 -27.26 -14.04
C ILE A 522 -20.98 -27.43 -14.31
N SER A 523 -20.63 -28.52 -15.00
CA SER A 523 -19.24 -28.96 -15.22
C SER A 523 -18.34 -27.93 -15.93
N GLY A 524 -18.91 -26.95 -16.64
CA GLY A 524 -18.16 -25.83 -17.24
C GLY A 524 -17.51 -24.88 -16.24
N ALA A 525 -17.98 -24.86 -14.98
CA ALA A 525 -17.52 -23.91 -13.97
C ALA A 525 -16.16 -24.26 -13.36
N ARG A 526 -15.96 -25.54 -13.00
CA ARG A 526 -14.78 -26.00 -12.27
C ARG A 526 -14.68 -27.52 -12.23
N LYS A 527 -13.48 -28.03 -11.98
CA LYS A 527 -13.18 -29.47 -11.93
C LYS A 527 -13.81 -30.20 -10.74
N ASP A 528 -14.03 -29.50 -9.64
CA ASP A 528 -14.61 -30.01 -8.39
C ASP A 528 -16.09 -29.60 -8.22
N VAL A 529 -16.82 -29.59 -9.33
CA VAL A 529 -18.25 -29.20 -9.40
C VAL A 529 -19.12 -29.97 -8.41
N ASP A 530 -18.88 -31.26 -8.21
CA ASP A 530 -19.68 -32.11 -7.31
C ASP A 530 -19.50 -31.71 -5.84
N HIS A 531 -18.27 -31.36 -5.45
CA HIS A 531 -17.98 -30.87 -4.11
C HIS A 531 -18.69 -29.55 -3.84
N VAL A 532 -18.64 -28.61 -4.80
CA VAL A 532 -19.32 -27.32 -4.67
C VAL A 532 -20.84 -27.49 -4.65
N ASN A 533 -21.41 -28.35 -5.49
CA ASN A 533 -22.86 -28.63 -5.47
C ASN A 533 -23.31 -29.30 -4.16
N SER A 534 -22.48 -30.16 -3.55
CA SER A 534 -22.73 -30.69 -2.21
C SER A 534 -22.77 -29.57 -1.16
N ARG A 535 -21.87 -28.59 -1.24
CA ARG A 535 -21.89 -27.40 -0.38
C ARG A 535 -23.10 -26.52 -0.64
N ILE A 536 -23.51 -26.32 -1.90
CA ILE A 536 -24.74 -25.60 -2.26
C ILE A 536 -25.96 -26.27 -1.64
N SER A 537 -26.05 -27.60 -1.68
CA SER A 537 -27.12 -28.36 -1.02
C SER A 537 -27.14 -28.15 0.50
N MET A 538 -25.96 -28.11 1.14
CA MET A 538 -25.83 -27.77 2.55
C MET A 538 -26.31 -26.34 2.84
N ILE A 539 -25.95 -25.35 2.01
CA ILE A 539 -26.40 -23.96 2.14
C ILE A 539 -27.93 -23.88 2.00
N ASN A 540 -28.52 -24.58 1.02
CA ASN A 540 -29.98 -24.63 0.86
C ASN A 540 -30.67 -25.22 2.09
N THR A 541 -30.05 -26.19 2.76
CA THR A 541 -30.54 -26.74 4.04
C THR A 541 -30.49 -25.69 5.17
N ILE A 542 -29.45 -24.85 5.20
CA ILE A 542 -29.35 -23.71 6.13
C ILE A 542 -30.49 -22.72 5.87
N ILE A 543 -30.73 -22.36 4.61
CA ILE A 543 -31.79 -21.43 4.20
C ILE A 543 -33.15 -21.96 4.69
N ASP A 544 -33.46 -23.23 4.43
CA ASP A 544 -34.69 -23.87 4.88
C ASP A 544 -34.84 -23.79 6.41
N LYS A 545 -33.78 -24.13 7.15
CA LYS A 545 -33.81 -24.14 8.61
C LYS A 545 -34.01 -22.74 9.21
N LEU A 546 -33.36 -21.72 8.65
CA LEU A 546 -33.40 -20.36 9.18
C LEU A 546 -34.67 -19.62 8.77
N CYS A 547 -35.12 -19.80 7.53
CA CYS A 547 -36.31 -19.13 7.02
C CYS A 547 -37.59 -19.67 7.69
N THR A 548 -37.70 -20.98 7.90
CA THR A 548 -38.87 -21.59 8.60
C THR A 548 -39.02 -21.14 10.07
N ARG A 549 -37.96 -20.60 10.68
CA ARG A 549 -38.01 -20.02 12.05
C ARG A 549 -38.61 -18.61 12.08
N LYS A 550 -38.84 -17.98 10.93
CA LYS A 550 -39.31 -16.61 10.80
C LYS A 550 -40.68 -16.57 10.15
N VAL A 551 -41.64 -15.92 10.81
CA VAL A 551 -43.05 -15.88 10.37
C VAL A 551 -43.22 -15.17 9.03
N ASN A 552 -42.37 -14.19 8.74
CA ASN A 552 -42.38 -13.37 7.53
C ASN A 552 -41.40 -13.84 6.44
N CYS A 553 -40.80 -15.03 6.56
CA CYS A 553 -39.84 -15.54 5.59
C CYS A 553 -40.42 -16.71 4.78
N LYS A 554 -40.29 -16.65 3.45
CA LYS A 554 -40.69 -17.70 2.52
C LYS A 554 -39.49 -18.15 1.70
N VAL A 555 -39.30 -19.46 1.58
CA VAL A 555 -38.25 -20.03 0.71
C VAL A 555 -38.80 -20.20 -0.70
N ILE A 556 -38.01 -19.81 -1.70
CA ILE A 556 -38.27 -20.08 -3.12
C ILE A 556 -37.34 -21.21 -3.57
N GLU A 557 -37.95 -22.30 -4.01
CA GLU A 557 -37.25 -23.53 -4.41
C GLU A 557 -36.44 -23.38 -5.69
N VAL A 558 -35.43 -24.25 -5.86
CA VAL A 558 -34.72 -24.38 -7.13
C VAL A 558 -35.69 -24.95 -8.19
N PRO A 559 -35.91 -24.28 -9.33
CA PRO A 559 -36.80 -24.80 -10.37
C PRO A 559 -36.34 -26.18 -10.86
N ALA A 560 -37.29 -27.08 -11.14
CA ALA A 560 -37.01 -28.47 -11.50
C ALA A 560 -36.10 -28.61 -12.72
N GLU A 561 -36.14 -27.66 -13.66
CA GLU A 561 -35.30 -27.65 -14.85
C GLU A 561 -33.80 -27.54 -14.52
N PHE A 562 -33.44 -26.84 -13.43
CA PHE A 562 -32.05 -26.75 -12.93
C PHE A 562 -31.55 -28.06 -12.30
N LEU A 563 -32.46 -28.97 -11.97
CA LEU A 563 -32.15 -30.30 -11.42
C LEU A 563 -32.22 -31.40 -12.49
N SER A 564 -32.59 -31.05 -13.72
CA SER A 564 -32.75 -31.99 -14.84
C SER A 564 -31.44 -32.22 -15.60
N ASP A 565 -31.42 -33.26 -16.45
CA ASP A 565 -30.29 -33.53 -17.36
C ASP A 565 -30.07 -32.42 -18.41
N LYS A 566 -31.09 -31.58 -18.65
CA LYS A 566 -31.03 -30.44 -19.58
C LYS A 566 -30.60 -29.13 -18.94
N LYS A 567 -30.20 -29.13 -17.66
CA LYS A 567 -29.80 -27.91 -16.94
C LYS A 567 -28.69 -27.12 -17.64
N ASN A 568 -27.82 -27.78 -18.41
CA ASN A 568 -26.75 -27.11 -19.14
C ASN A 568 -27.26 -26.05 -20.13
N ASP A 569 -28.46 -26.24 -20.71
CA ASP A 569 -29.08 -25.30 -21.65
C ASP A 569 -29.53 -23.98 -20.99
N LEU A 570 -29.44 -23.89 -19.66
CA LEU A 570 -29.83 -22.74 -18.85
C LEU A 570 -28.65 -21.83 -18.45
N TYR A 571 -27.41 -22.28 -18.64
CA TYR A 571 -26.19 -21.56 -18.24
C TYR A 571 -25.45 -20.95 -19.44
N PHE A 572 -24.59 -19.97 -19.15
CA PHE A 572 -23.48 -19.60 -20.01
C PHE A 572 -22.39 -20.68 -19.99
N ASP A 573 -21.43 -20.58 -20.92
CA ASP A 573 -20.29 -21.50 -21.03
C ASP A 573 -19.41 -21.54 -19.76
N ASP A 574 -19.51 -20.53 -18.89
CA ASP A 574 -18.82 -20.49 -17.59
C ASP A 574 -19.44 -21.40 -16.53
N GLY A 575 -20.60 -22.02 -16.81
CA GLY A 575 -21.26 -22.98 -15.95
C GLY A 575 -21.75 -22.49 -14.59
N VAL A 576 -21.74 -21.17 -14.35
CA VAL A 576 -22.23 -20.53 -13.12
C VAL A 576 -23.35 -19.54 -13.44
N HIS A 577 -23.17 -18.70 -14.47
CA HIS A 577 -24.12 -17.64 -14.79
C HIS A 577 -25.21 -18.15 -15.72
N LEU A 578 -26.42 -17.59 -15.56
CA LEU A 578 -27.57 -17.97 -16.35
C LEU A 578 -27.58 -17.27 -17.70
N ASN A 579 -27.97 -18.02 -18.74
CA ASN A 579 -28.32 -17.44 -20.03
C ASN A 579 -29.78 -16.95 -20.03
N LYS A 580 -30.27 -16.45 -21.17
CA LYS A 580 -31.66 -15.95 -21.32
C LYS A 580 -32.72 -16.98 -20.88
N ASN A 581 -32.53 -18.26 -21.22
CA ASN A 581 -33.48 -19.32 -20.88
C ASN A 581 -33.45 -19.63 -19.38
N GLY A 582 -32.26 -19.69 -18.78
CA GLY A 582 -32.10 -19.88 -17.34
C GLY A 582 -32.78 -18.78 -16.53
N TYR A 583 -32.55 -17.52 -16.90
CA TYR A 583 -33.23 -16.38 -16.27
C TYR A 583 -34.75 -16.42 -16.45
N ALA A 584 -35.26 -16.83 -17.62
CA ALA A 584 -36.69 -16.96 -17.85
C ALA A 584 -37.35 -18.02 -16.94
N VAL A 585 -36.69 -19.17 -16.77
CA VAL A 585 -37.15 -20.23 -15.85
C VAL A 585 -37.14 -19.73 -14.40
N TRP A 586 -36.05 -19.10 -13.99
CA TRP A 586 -35.87 -18.66 -12.61
C TRP A 586 -36.82 -17.52 -12.22
N MET A 587 -36.94 -16.49 -13.07
CA MET A 587 -37.86 -15.37 -12.82
C MET A 587 -39.33 -15.80 -12.86
N ARG A 588 -39.69 -16.78 -13.70
CA ARG A 588 -41.03 -17.37 -13.68
C ARG A 588 -41.34 -18.01 -12.33
N GLU A 589 -40.37 -18.66 -11.69
CA GLU A 589 -40.57 -19.21 -10.36
C GLU A 589 -40.73 -18.11 -9.31
N ILE A 590 -39.87 -17.08 -9.33
CA ILE A 590 -39.98 -15.93 -8.42
C ILE A 590 -41.36 -15.26 -8.50
N ASN A 591 -41.86 -15.04 -9.73
CA ASN A 591 -43.17 -14.42 -9.98
C ASN A 591 -44.38 -15.23 -9.47
N LYS A 592 -44.23 -16.53 -9.17
CA LYS A 592 -45.31 -17.32 -8.55
C LYS A 592 -45.51 -16.98 -7.08
N HIS A 593 -44.44 -16.57 -6.40
CA HIS A 593 -44.39 -16.44 -4.95
C HIS A 593 -44.45 -14.99 -4.47
N VAL A 594 -43.84 -14.07 -5.22
CA VAL A 594 -43.82 -12.63 -4.89
C VAL A 594 -45.01 -11.94 -5.54
N LYS A 595 -45.83 -11.26 -4.75
CA LYS A 595 -47.09 -10.64 -5.19
C LYS A 595 -47.13 -9.14 -4.94
#